data_AF-A0A6I1ZSV1-F1
#
_entry.id   AF-A0A6I1ZSV1-F1
#
_cell.length_a   1.000
_cell.length_b   1.000
_cell.length_c   1.000
_cell.angle_alpha   90.00
_cell.angle_beta   90.00
_cell.angle_gamma   90.00
#
_symmetry.space_group_name_H-M   'P 1'
#
loop_
_entity.id
_entity.type
_entity.pdbx_description
1 polymer ?
#
loop_
_entity_poly.entity_id
_entity_poly.type
_entity_poly.pdbx_seq_one_letter_code
_entity_poly.pdbx_strand_id
1 'polypeptide(L)'
;MEIKQDEVTQEQWEEMKKIVRENICAVCEGELTIHTNPENGTIEVGCLNRDHHGYIERETYTQAMRRGAEVHPAIRDAIERKMVPKDDLGRAMNLLALRYPSAIVDAPTAALFIMDCARLDLDPLIQPAEAVPIPFKSKKIVDGKEVTVVTISMIITEDGWLSMPARGCKEEWNGPPRTMRLEEYLTTLKENEGKTVEEIEAIARKIKKSACKDEAAWYYMAIGRSKTMTEDAVIPGWFTKRDMEKAEKGHLPAFFEPGNQARVRSIKKWVRHVYPECRQKMMDITAEWYQRAEGIKAAQEYIDAEYALIRPEGEEKSGEVSGDTLGEKLGEKVGAAAPAKARAQATKPVSTPAAEEKLPEEVTEEDIPDLNALCKACFHFWGMQPWEVWKELGYKSMIDVTESPWECWLKIKAVKTA
;
A
#
# COMPACT_ATOMS: atom_id res chain seq x y z
N MET A 1 -3.37 2.15 -52.15
CA MET A 1 -4.21 3.29 -51.71
C MET A 1 -3.28 4.32 -51.11
N GLU A 2 -3.24 5.53 -51.67
CA GLU A 2 -2.55 6.65 -51.03
C GLU A 2 -3.36 7.09 -49.82
N ILE A 3 -2.75 7.02 -48.65
CA ILE A 3 -3.40 7.38 -47.39
C ILE A 3 -3.17 8.87 -47.19
N LYS A 4 -4.27 9.62 -47.11
CA LYS A 4 -4.25 11.07 -47.00
C LYS A 4 -3.77 11.45 -45.61
N GLN A 5 -2.49 11.81 -45.53
CA GLN A 5 -1.88 12.45 -44.37
C GLN A 5 -2.65 13.72 -43.94
N ASP A 6 -3.47 14.26 -44.84
CA ASP A 6 -4.32 15.46 -44.72
C ASP A 6 -5.58 15.28 -43.85
N GLU A 7 -5.94 14.05 -43.45
CA GLU A 7 -7.15 13.76 -42.64
C GLU A 7 -6.88 13.63 -41.13
N VAL A 8 -5.61 13.65 -40.70
CA VAL A 8 -5.24 13.62 -39.27
C VAL A 8 -5.16 15.05 -38.74
N THR A 9 -5.93 15.36 -37.70
CA THR A 9 -5.86 16.68 -37.08
C THR A 9 -4.52 16.88 -36.37
N GLN A 10 -4.10 18.15 -36.22
CA GLN A 10 -2.89 18.48 -35.47
C GLN A 10 -2.92 17.92 -34.03
N GLU A 11 -4.11 17.90 -33.41
CA GLU A 11 -4.33 17.35 -32.07
C GLU A 11 -4.12 15.84 -32.02
N GLN A 12 -4.68 15.10 -32.98
CA GLN A 12 -4.44 13.65 -33.11
C GLN A 12 -2.98 13.32 -33.39
N TRP A 13 -2.32 14.15 -34.21
CA TRP A 13 -0.89 13.99 -34.51
C TRP A 13 -0.01 14.24 -33.28
N GLU A 14 -0.34 15.23 -32.46
CA GLU A 14 0.33 15.51 -31.19
C GLU A 14 0.08 14.41 -30.16
N GLU A 15 -1.13 13.86 -30.10
CA GLU A 15 -1.47 12.71 -29.27
C GLU A 15 -0.67 11.47 -29.68
N MET A 16 -0.59 11.14 -30.97
CA MET A 16 0.23 10.03 -31.45
C MET A 16 1.72 10.23 -31.14
N LYS A 17 2.24 11.45 -31.27
CA LYS A 17 3.62 11.79 -30.87
C LYS A 17 3.84 11.64 -29.38
N LYS A 18 2.84 11.98 -28.57
CA LYS A 18 2.88 11.80 -27.11
C LYS A 18 2.93 10.31 -26.77
N ILE A 19 2.07 9.49 -27.39
CA ILE A 19 2.06 8.03 -27.20
C ILE A 19 3.43 7.44 -27.55
N VAL A 20 4.01 7.78 -28.70
CA VAL A 20 5.35 7.31 -29.10
C VAL A 20 6.45 7.71 -28.12
N ARG A 21 6.36 8.92 -27.54
CA ARG A 21 7.35 9.43 -26.60
C ARG A 21 7.25 8.75 -25.23
N GLU A 22 6.03 8.55 -24.77
CA GLU A 22 5.73 8.08 -23.42
C GLU A 22 5.60 6.57 -23.33
N ASN A 23 5.59 5.83 -24.44
CA ASN A 23 5.33 4.39 -24.42
C ASN A 23 6.35 3.61 -25.27
N ILE A 24 6.47 2.32 -24.95
CA ILE A 24 7.26 1.33 -25.70
C ILE A 24 6.36 0.13 -26.05
N CYS A 25 6.81 -0.70 -26.99
CA CYS A 25 6.09 -1.89 -27.39
C CYS A 25 5.86 -2.84 -26.19
N ALA A 26 4.61 -3.25 -25.96
CA ALA A 26 4.27 -4.15 -24.85
C ALA A 26 4.84 -5.57 -24.99
N VAL A 27 5.22 -5.97 -26.22
CA VAL A 27 5.67 -7.33 -26.54
C VAL A 27 7.20 -7.44 -26.53
N CYS A 28 7.90 -6.47 -27.12
CA CYS A 28 9.35 -6.53 -27.28
C CYS A 28 10.12 -5.36 -26.65
N GLU A 29 9.42 -4.45 -25.96
CA GLU A 29 10.00 -3.26 -25.32
C GLU A 29 10.71 -2.29 -26.30
N GLY A 30 10.60 -2.54 -27.60
CA GLY A 30 11.17 -1.69 -28.65
C GLY A 30 10.42 -0.37 -28.83
N GLU A 31 11.05 0.58 -29.53
CA GLU A 31 10.46 1.88 -29.79
C GLU A 31 9.21 1.78 -30.67
N LEU A 32 8.20 2.56 -30.33
CA LEU A 32 7.01 2.73 -31.15
C LEU A 32 7.29 3.75 -32.24
N THR A 33 6.66 3.56 -33.39
CA THR A 33 6.73 4.51 -34.49
C THR A 33 5.33 4.76 -35.04
N ILE A 34 5.09 5.99 -35.49
CA ILE A 34 3.88 6.33 -36.23
C ILE A 34 4.09 5.80 -37.66
N HIS A 35 3.25 4.87 -38.07
CA HIS A 35 3.32 4.30 -39.40
C HIS A 35 1.94 4.11 -40.01
N THR A 36 1.96 3.87 -41.31
CA THR A 36 0.75 3.73 -42.09
C THR A 36 0.35 2.27 -42.17
N ASN A 37 -0.88 1.95 -41.76
CA ASN A 37 -1.47 0.62 -41.91
C ASN A 37 -2.09 0.49 -43.32
N PRO A 38 -1.49 -0.32 -44.21
CA PRO A 38 -1.97 -0.45 -45.58
C PRO A 38 -3.27 -1.26 -45.71
N GLU A 39 -3.62 -2.09 -44.72
CA GLU A 39 -4.85 -2.89 -44.73
C GLU A 39 -6.07 -2.05 -44.39
N ASN A 40 -5.91 -1.15 -43.41
CA ASN A 40 -7.00 -0.32 -42.90
C ASN A 40 -7.01 1.10 -43.50
N GLY A 41 -5.97 1.50 -44.22
CA GLY A 41 -5.89 2.84 -44.77
C GLY A 41 -5.63 3.93 -43.72
N THR A 42 -5.19 3.57 -42.53
CA THR A 42 -5.08 4.46 -41.36
C THR A 42 -3.63 4.73 -40.98
N ILE A 43 -3.40 5.82 -40.23
CA ILE A 43 -2.13 6.09 -39.55
C ILE A 43 -2.28 5.61 -38.10
N GLU A 44 -1.35 4.79 -37.63
CA GLU A 44 -1.40 4.22 -36.29
C GLU A 44 -0.03 4.24 -35.59
N VAL A 45 -0.05 4.21 -34.27
CA VAL A 45 1.14 4.07 -33.42
C VAL A 45 1.34 2.59 -33.13
N GLY A 46 2.49 2.04 -33.50
CA GLY A 46 2.78 0.63 -33.25
C GLY A 46 4.26 0.31 -33.28
N CYS A 47 4.58 -0.93 -32.94
CA CYS A 47 5.94 -1.45 -33.05
C CYS A 47 6.35 -1.55 -34.52
N LEU A 48 7.65 -1.56 -34.79
CA LEU A 48 8.18 -1.84 -36.13
C LEU A 48 7.82 -3.26 -36.60
N ASN A 49 7.66 -4.20 -35.67
CA ASN A 49 7.12 -5.52 -35.96
C ASN A 49 5.58 -5.47 -35.93
N ARG A 50 4.96 -5.79 -37.06
CA ARG A 50 3.50 -5.71 -37.26
C ARG A 50 2.71 -6.73 -36.45
N ASP A 51 3.35 -7.82 -36.02
CA ASP A 51 2.73 -8.85 -35.17
C ASP A 51 2.66 -8.42 -33.69
N HIS A 52 3.30 -7.30 -33.33
CA HIS A 52 3.28 -6.81 -31.96
C HIS A 52 2.14 -5.81 -31.77
N HIS A 53 1.31 -6.08 -30.76
CA HIS A 53 0.17 -5.23 -30.42
C HIS A 53 0.28 -4.69 -29.00
N GLY A 54 -0.21 -3.45 -28.82
CA GLY A 54 -0.23 -2.77 -27.54
C GLY A 54 1.09 -2.07 -27.19
N TYR A 55 0.99 -1.13 -26.25
CA TYR A 55 2.11 -0.38 -25.72
C TYR A 55 2.00 -0.25 -24.20
N ILE A 56 3.15 -0.13 -23.54
CA ILE A 56 3.27 0.12 -22.10
C ILE A 56 4.00 1.44 -21.88
N GLU A 57 3.66 2.14 -20.80
CA GLU A 57 4.30 3.40 -20.45
C GLU A 57 5.81 3.18 -20.21
N ARG A 58 6.63 4.00 -20.87
CA ARG A 58 8.08 4.01 -20.76
C ARG A 58 8.43 4.42 -19.34
N GLU A 59 9.35 3.67 -18.74
CA GLU A 59 9.88 4.01 -17.42
C GLU A 59 10.52 5.40 -17.45
N THR A 60 10.02 6.31 -16.60
CA THR A 60 10.61 7.64 -16.44
C THR A 60 11.96 7.55 -15.74
N TYR A 61 12.87 8.51 -15.99
CA TYR A 61 14.14 8.58 -15.24
C TYR A 61 13.95 8.61 -13.73
N THR A 62 12.83 9.14 -13.26
CA THR A 62 12.50 9.17 -11.85
C THR A 62 12.10 7.79 -11.32
N GLN A 63 11.29 7.03 -12.07
CA GLN A 63 11.00 5.63 -11.75
C GLN A 63 12.28 4.78 -11.80
N ALA A 64 13.08 4.90 -12.86
CA ALA A 64 14.33 4.15 -13.01
C ALA A 64 15.28 4.39 -11.84
N MET A 65 15.55 5.66 -11.49
CA MET A 65 16.38 6.02 -10.33
C MET A 65 15.84 5.41 -9.02
N ARG A 66 14.52 5.43 -8.83
CA ARG A 66 13.87 4.93 -7.62
C ARG A 66 13.85 3.41 -7.55
N ARG A 67 13.87 2.74 -8.70
CA ARG A 67 14.12 1.30 -8.82
C ARG A 67 15.62 0.98 -8.82
N GLY A 68 16.46 1.93 -8.37
CA GLY A 68 17.90 1.74 -8.17
C GLY A 68 18.72 1.68 -9.46
N ALA A 69 18.15 2.06 -10.61
CA ALA A 69 18.89 2.14 -11.86
C ALA A 69 19.85 3.34 -11.84
N GLU A 70 21.00 3.18 -12.49
CA GLU A 70 21.99 4.24 -12.62
C GLU A 70 21.49 5.29 -13.64
N VAL A 71 21.07 6.45 -13.13
CA VAL A 71 20.67 7.60 -13.94
C VAL A 71 21.79 8.63 -14.02
N HIS A 72 21.83 9.36 -15.13
CA HIS A 72 22.82 10.40 -15.37
C HIS A 72 22.85 11.41 -14.19
N PRO A 73 24.03 11.79 -13.65
CA PRO A 73 24.15 12.64 -12.46
C PRO A 73 23.31 13.93 -12.51
N ALA A 74 23.30 14.64 -13.65
CA ALA A 74 22.50 15.87 -13.78
C ALA A 74 20.97 15.63 -13.66
N ILE A 75 20.48 14.46 -14.09
CA ILE A 75 19.07 14.08 -13.97
C ILE A 75 18.78 13.64 -12.54
N ARG A 76 19.70 12.88 -11.92
CA ARG A 76 19.66 12.50 -10.50
C ARG A 76 19.53 13.73 -9.61
N ASP A 77 20.40 14.72 -9.78
CA ASP A 77 20.42 15.95 -8.96
C ASP A 77 19.15 16.79 -9.15
N ALA A 78 18.51 16.72 -10.32
CA ALA A 78 17.23 17.38 -10.60
C ALA A 78 16.05 16.64 -9.95
N ILE A 79 16.10 15.30 -9.94
CA ILE A 79 15.13 14.44 -9.23
C ILE A 79 15.25 14.66 -7.72
N GLU A 80 16.47 14.56 -7.16
CA GLU A 80 16.72 14.75 -5.73
C GLU A 80 16.28 16.13 -5.25
N ARG A 81 16.54 17.19 -6.04
CA ARG A 81 16.02 18.54 -5.74
C ARG A 81 14.49 18.63 -5.67
N LYS A 82 13.76 17.82 -6.44
CA LYS A 82 12.29 17.72 -6.35
C LYS A 82 11.84 16.84 -5.20
N MET A 83 12.63 15.82 -4.83
CA MET A 83 12.37 14.89 -3.74
C MET A 83 12.67 15.46 -2.35
N VAL A 84 13.31 16.63 -2.27
CA VAL A 84 13.64 17.28 -1.01
C VAL A 84 12.70 18.47 -0.75
N PRO A 85 11.53 18.27 -0.12
CA PRO A 85 10.98 19.25 0.80
C PRO A 85 11.61 18.98 2.17
N LYS A 86 12.80 19.53 2.41
CA LYS A 86 13.45 19.48 3.73
C LYS A 86 12.88 20.50 4.72
N ASP A 87 12.11 21.48 4.24
CA ASP A 87 11.48 22.50 5.09
C ASP A 87 10.02 22.75 4.71
N ASP A 88 9.22 22.89 5.78
CA ASP A 88 7.78 23.05 5.91
C ASP A 88 6.90 21.81 5.66
N LEU A 89 6.68 21.04 6.73
CA LEU A 89 5.52 20.15 6.90
C LEU A 89 4.22 20.85 6.42
N GLY A 90 4.06 22.14 6.71
CA GLY A 90 2.96 22.96 6.21
C GLY A 90 2.88 23.04 4.67
N ARG A 91 4.02 23.12 3.97
CA ARG A 91 4.07 23.11 2.50
C ARG A 91 3.71 21.73 1.95
N ALA A 92 4.23 20.66 2.53
CA ALA A 92 3.88 19.29 2.14
C ALA A 92 2.40 19.01 2.34
N MET A 93 1.83 19.47 3.46
CA MET A 93 0.39 19.38 3.75
C MET A 93 -0.45 20.16 2.73
N ASN A 94 -0.04 21.38 2.37
CA ASN A 94 -0.73 22.16 1.35
C ASN A 94 -0.70 21.48 -0.03
N LEU A 95 0.44 20.90 -0.42
CA LEU A 95 0.56 20.16 -1.68
C LEU A 95 -0.29 18.88 -1.67
N LEU A 96 -0.34 18.17 -0.54
CA LEU A 96 -1.22 17.01 -0.39
C LEU A 96 -2.70 17.38 -0.41
N ALA A 97 -3.08 18.49 0.22
CA ALA A 97 -4.46 18.99 0.17
C ALA A 97 -4.85 19.41 -1.25
N LEU A 98 -3.93 19.99 -2.03
CA LEU A 98 -4.16 20.30 -3.45
C LEU A 98 -4.31 19.02 -4.30
N ARG A 99 -3.52 17.99 -4.01
CA ARG A 99 -3.50 16.74 -4.79
C ARG A 99 -4.65 15.79 -4.41
N TYR A 100 -4.99 15.73 -3.14
CA TYR A 100 -5.99 14.82 -2.58
C TYR A 100 -7.03 15.58 -1.72
N PRO A 101 -7.75 16.56 -2.31
CA PRO A 101 -8.63 17.46 -1.55
C PRO A 101 -9.79 16.75 -0.84
N SER A 102 -10.20 15.58 -1.35
CA SER A 102 -11.25 14.76 -0.75
C SER A 102 -10.77 13.88 0.41
N ALA A 103 -9.46 13.63 0.49
CA ALA A 103 -8.85 12.80 1.53
C ALA A 103 -8.25 13.67 2.63
N ILE A 104 -7.44 14.64 2.25
CA ILE A 104 -6.70 15.49 3.18
C ILE A 104 -7.54 16.73 3.49
N VAL A 105 -8.43 16.61 4.47
CA VAL A 105 -9.40 17.65 4.85
C VAL A 105 -8.97 18.49 6.06
N ASP A 106 -8.00 18.01 6.83
CA ASP A 106 -7.50 18.66 8.02
C ASP A 106 -5.99 18.41 8.23
N ALA A 107 -5.38 19.29 9.02
CA ALA A 107 -3.95 19.29 9.29
C ALA A 107 -3.44 18.02 10.01
N PRO A 108 -4.08 17.56 11.10
CA PRO A 108 -3.73 16.30 11.76
C PRO A 108 -3.72 15.08 10.82
N THR A 109 -4.75 14.93 9.97
CA THR A 109 -4.86 13.84 9.00
C THR A 109 -3.71 13.87 7.99
N ALA A 110 -3.37 15.07 7.48
CA ALA A 110 -2.26 15.25 6.55
C ALA A 110 -0.92 14.87 7.20
N ALA A 111 -0.69 15.33 8.43
CA ALA A 111 0.53 15.05 9.17
C ALA A 111 0.69 13.55 9.44
N LEU A 112 -0.37 12.86 9.88
CA LEU A 112 -0.34 11.41 10.09
C LEU A 112 0.02 10.64 8.81
N PHE A 113 -0.58 11.02 7.67
CA PHE A 113 -0.27 10.39 6.39
C PHE A 113 1.18 10.63 5.94
N ILE A 114 1.71 11.86 6.11
CA ILE A 114 3.12 12.18 5.82
C ILE A 114 4.06 11.36 6.71
N MET A 115 3.73 11.23 8.00
CA MET A 115 4.54 10.46 8.94
C MET A 115 4.56 8.97 8.57
N ASP A 116 3.42 8.40 8.18
CA ASP A 116 3.34 7.01 7.70
C ASP A 116 4.19 6.82 6.43
N CYS A 117 4.14 7.77 5.49
CA CYS A 117 4.97 7.74 4.30
C CYS A 117 6.46 7.80 4.67
N ALA A 118 6.86 8.73 5.53
CA ALA A 118 8.24 8.88 5.97
C ALA A 118 8.79 7.62 6.67
N ARG A 119 7.97 6.93 7.48
CA ARG A 119 8.36 5.67 8.16
C ARG A 119 8.63 4.51 7.20
N LEU A 120 8.00 4.52 6.03
CA LEU A 120 8.25 3.56 4.96
C LEU A 120 9.24 4.07 3.92
N ASP A 121 9.87 5.22 4.19
CA ASP A 121 10.73 5.92 3.26
C ASP A 121 10.02 6.24 1.94
N LEU A 122 8.69 6.49 1.92
CA LEU A 122 7.86 6.78 0.74
C LEU A 122 7.61 8.28 0.53
N ASP A 123 7.42 8.66 -0.73
CA ASP A 123 7.13 10.01 -1.18
C ASP A 123 5.73 10.09 -1.84
N PRO A 124 4.72 10.66 -1.16
CA PRO A 124 3.36 10.76 -1.70
C PRO A 124 3.19 11.89 -2.72
N LEU A 125 4.17 12.80 -2.86
CA LEU A 125 4.08 13.98 -3.71
C LEU A 125 4.68 13.78 -5.10
N ILE A 126 5.34 12.66 -5.33
CA ILE A 126 5.92 12.37 -6.64
C ILE A 126 4.91 11.88 -7.68
N GLN A 127 5.28 11.87 -8.96
CA GLN A 127 4.48 11.29 -10.03
C GLN A 127 5.25 10.15 -10.72
N PRO A 128 4.65 8.94 -10.81
CA PRO A 128 3.42 8.52 -10.10
C PRO A 128 3.61 8.49 -8.56
N ALA A 129 2.52 8.64 -7.80
CA ALA A 129 2.61 8.66 -6.33
C ALA A 129 3.03 7.28 -5.80
N GLU A 130 3.92 7.25 -4.81
CA GLU A 130 4.31 6.00 -4.13
C GLU A 130 3.29 5.57 -3.07
N ALA A 131 2.55 6.53 -2.54
CA ALA A 131 1.51 6.34 -1.57
C ALA A 131 0.31 7.24 -1.86
N VAL A 132 -0.90 6.70 -1.68
CA VAL A 132 -2.16 7.43 -1.90
C VAL A 132 -3.02 7.35 -0.64
N PRO A 133 -3.55 8.48 -0.12
CA PRO A 133 -4.43 8.48 1.04
C PRO A 133 -5.86 8.12 0.66
N ILE A 134 -6.48 7.22 1.40
CA ILE A 134 -7.88 6.78 1.25
C ILE A 134 -8.67 7.15 2.51
N PRO A 135 -9.67 8.06 2.39
CA PRO A 135 -10.47 8.50 3.53
C PRO A 135 -11.64 7.55 3.83
N PHE A 136 -11.82 7.25 5.10
CA PHE A 136 -12.98 6.53 5.64
C PHE A 136 -13.72 7.42 6.62
N LYS A 137 -14.99 7.68 6.35
CA LYS A 137 -15.86 8.49 7.22
C LYS A 137 -16.57 7.58 8.22
N SER A 138 -16.53 7.97 9.49
CA SER A 138 -17.28 7.33 10.57
C SER A 138 -18.00 8.39 11.40
N LYS A 139 -19.04 7.97 12.12
CA LYS A 139 -19.79 8.83 13.04
C LYS A 139 -19.43 8.43 14.47
N LYS A 140 -18.94 9.38 15.26
CA LYS A 140 -18.60 9.18 16.67
C LYS A 140 -19.38 10.18 17.52
N ILE A 141 -19.90 9.73 18.65
CA ILE A 141 -20.51 10.62 19.63
C ILE A 141 -19.40 11.12 20.53
N VAL A 142 -19.15 12.43 20.50
CA VAL A 142 -18.22 13.13 21.37
C VAL A 142 -19.03 14.21 22.10
N ASP A 143 -19.03 14.18 23.42
CA ASP A 143 -19.79 15.11 24.27
C ASP A 143 -21.28 15.21 23.93
N GLY A 144 -21.90 14.07 23.60
CA GLY A 144 -23.32 14.00 23.24
C GLY A 144 -23.68 14.56 21.86
N LYS A 145 -22.69 14.99 21.07
CA LYS A 145 -22.86 15.44 19.68
C LYS A 145 -22.29 14.44 18.70
N GLU A 146 -23.00 14.24 17.59
CA GLU A 146 -22.54 13.39 16.50
C GLU A 146 -21.47 14.14 15.69
N VAL A 147 -20.24 13.67 15.76
CA VAL A 147 -19.10 14.21 15.01
C VAL A 147 -18.71 13.20 13.94
N THR A 148 -18.53 13.68 12.70
CA THR A 148 -17.95 12.85 11.64
C THR A 148 -16.44 12.82 11.84
N VAL A 149 -15.88 11.62 12.05
CA VAL A 149 -14.44 11.39 12.14
C VAL A 149 -13.97 10.77 10.82
N VAL A 150 -12.94 11.36 10.22
CA VAL A 150 -12.29 10.83 9.03
C VAL A 150 -11.02 10.10 9.46
N THR A 151 -10.93 8.81 9.14
CA THR A 151 -9.72 8.01 9.32
C THR A 151 -9.12 7.76 7.96
N ILE A 152 -7.79 7.89 7.85
CA ILE A 152 -7.10 7.71 6.59
C ILE A 152 -6.27 6.45 6.62
N SER A 153 -6.46 5.62 5.60
CA SER A 153 -5.61 4.47 5.32
C SER A 153 -4.83 4.74 4.05
N MET A 154 -3.66 4.14 3.93
CA MET A 154 -2.77 4.33 2.78
C MET A 154 -2.92 3.18 1.77
N ILE A 155 -2.88 3.48 0.47
CA ILE A 155 -2.49 2.53 -0.59
C ILE A 155 -1.01 2.77 -0.87
N ILE A 156 -0.19 1.72 -0.79
CA ILE A 156 1.16 1.75 -1.37
C ILE A 156 1.06 1.23 -2.80
N THR A 157 1.49 2.06 -3.75
CA THR A 157 1.45 1.73 -5.18
C THR A 157 2.56 0.76 -5.55
N GLU A 158 2.54 0.22 -6.78
CA GLU A 158 3.63 -0.64 -7.28
C GLU A 158 5.01 0.03 -7.12
N ASP A 159 5.11 1.30 -7.51
CA ASP A 159 6.34 2.06 -7.36
C ASP A 159 6.70 2.28 -5.89
N GLY A 160 5.70 2.50 -5.01
CA GLY A 160 5.92 2.50 -3.57
C GLY A 160 6.55 1.20 -3.07
N TRP A 161 6.00 0.05 -3.46
CA TRP A 161 6.51 -1.26 -3.07
C TRP A 161 7.93 -1.54 -3.57
N LEU A 162 8.29 -1.10 -4.77
CA LEU A 162 9.64 -1.24 -5.32
C LEU A 162 10.63 -0.23 -4.73
N SER A 163 10.15 0.95 -4.37
CA SER A 163 10.99 2.01 -3.81
C SER A 163 11.43 1.74 -2.36
N MET A 164 10.59 1.04 -1.57
CA MET A 164 10.92 0.64 -0.20
C MET A 164 12.24 -0.14 -0.12
N PRO A 165 12.43 -1.27 -0.82
CA PRO A 165 13.70 -2.01 -0.78
C PRO A 165 14.81 -1.28 -1.54
N ALA A 166 14.52 -0.51 -2.58
CA ALA A 166 15.54 0.24 -3.30
C ALA A 166 16.21 1.33 -2.44
N ARG A 167 15.45 1.94 -1.52
CA ARG A 167 15.98 2.93 -0.56
C ARG A 167 16.40 2.29 0.76
N GLY A 168 15.58 1.41 1.31
CA GLY A 168 15.77 0.79 2.62
C GLY A 168 16.81 -0.33 2.64
N CYS A 169 17.02 -1.03 1.51
CA CYS A 169 17.93 -2.18 1.40
C CYS A 169 18.89 -2.00 0.20
N LYS A 170 19.44 -0.80 0.01
CA LYS A 170 20.21 -0.41 -1.19
C LYS A 170 21.36 -1.36 -1.55
N GLU A 171 22.06 -1.88 -0.55
CA GLU A 171 23.18 -2.80 -0.75
C GLU A 171 22.75 -4.17 -1.26
N GLU A 172 21.54 -4.61 -0.91
CA GLU A 172 20.96 -5.89 -1.34
C GLU A 172 20.07 -5.75 -2.58
N TRP A 173 19.59 -4.54 -2.87
CA TRP A 173 18.71 -4.26 -4.00
C TRP A 173 19.39 -4.57 -5.34
N ASN A 174 18.72 -5.40 -6.15
CA ASN A 174 19.19 -5.84 -7.46
C ASN A 174 18.25 -5.43 -8.61
N GLY A 175 17.47 -4.37 -8.42
CA GLY A 175 16.47 -3.95 -9.40
C GLY A 175 15.11 -4.64 -9.22
N PRO A 176 14.11 -4.16 -9.97
CA PRO A 176 12.75 -4.68 -9.91
C PRO A 176 12.67 -6.08 -10.52
N PRO A 177 11.70 -6.91 -10.09
CA PRO A 177 11.52 -8.23 -10.67
C PRO A 177 10.97 -8.12 -12.10
N ARG A 178 11.36 -9.04 -12.97
CA ARG A 178 10.66 -9.25 -14.24
C ARG A 178 9.29 -9.84 -13.93
N THR A 179 8.26 -9.38 -14.63
CA THR A 179 6.93 -9.97 -14.53
C THR A 179 6.48 -10.57 -15.85
N MET A 180 5.80 -11.71 -15.79
CA MET A 180 5.25 -12.39 -16.97
C MET A 180 4.01 -13.18 -16.58
N ARG A 181 3.18 -13.50 -17.58
CA ARG A 181 2.03 -14.39 -17.37
C ARG A 181 2.52 -15.80 -17.03
N LEU A 182 1.70 -16.58 -16.33
CA LEU A 182 2.05 -17.96 -15.99
C LEU A 182 2.37 -18.79 -17.24
N GLU A 183 1.58 -18.64 -18.30
CA GLU A 183 1.77 -19.33 -19.56
C GLU A 183 3.13 -19.01 -20.19
N GLU A 184 3.50 -17.72 -20.22
CA GLU A 184 4.80 -17.24 -20.70
C GLU A 184 5.95 -17.74 -19.81
N TYR A 185 5.77 -17.79 -18.50
CA TYR A 185 6.77 -18.36 -17.61
C TYR A 185 7.00 -19.84 -17.90
N LEU A 186 5.92 -20.60 -18.07
CA LEU A 186 6.00 -22.04 -18.32
C LEU A 186 6.77 -22.35 -19.60
N THR A 187 6.69 -21.53 -20.65
CA THR A 187 7.46 -21.75 -21.88
C THR A 187 8.97 -21.52 -21.70
N THR A 188 9.39 -20.78 -20.67
CA THR A 188 10.81 -20.57 -20.36
C THR A 188 11.45 -21.75 -19.61
N LEU A 189 10.65 -22.68 -19.10
CA LEU A 189 11.14 -23.82 -18.34
C LEU A 189 11.64 -24.94 -19.26
N LYS A 190 12.85 -25.44 -19.01
CA LYS A 190 13.46 -26.56 -19.77
C LYS A 190 12.57 -27.81 -19.81
N GLU A 191 11.83 -28.07 -18.73
CA GLU A 191 10.89 -29.20 -18.63
C GLU A 191 9.69 -29.11 -19.58
N ASN A 192 9.48 -27.93 -20.16
CA ASN A 192 8.42 -27.64 -21.10
C ASN A 192 8.94 -27.36 -22.52
N GLU A 193 10.23 -27.54 -22.75
CA GLU A 193 10.83 -27.38 -24.08
C GLU A 193 10.18 -28.35 -25.07
N GLY A 194 9.71 -27.82 -26.21
CA GLY A 194 9.03 -28.60 -27.25
C GLY A 194 7.55 -28.90 -26.98
N LYS A 195 6.95 -28.46 -25.87
CA LYS A 195 5.51 -28.57 -25.64
C LYS A 195 4.74 -27.58 -26.53
N THR A 196 3.57 -28.02 -26.98
CA THR A 196 2.62 -27.20 -27.74
C THR A 196 1.96 -26.15 -26.85
N VAL A 197 1.38 -25.11 -27.46
CA VAL A 197 0.69 -24.03 -26.73
C VAL A 197 -0.47 -24.61 -25.90
N GLU A 198 -1.23 -25.57 -26.44
CA GLU A 198 -2.36 -26.22 -25.78
C GLU A 198 -1.93 -27.02 -24.54
N GLU A 199 -0.77 -27.66 -24.59
CA GLU A 199 -0.20 -28.38 -23.45
C GLU A 199 0.22 -27.42 -22.33
N ILE A 200 0.85 -26.28 -22.69
CA ILE A 200 1.21 -25.24 -21.73
C ILE A 200 -0.03 -24.66 -21.06
N GLU A 201 -1.07 -24.35 -21.82
CA GLU A 201 -2.33 -23.87 -21.26
C GLU A 201 -2.99 -24.90 -20.33
N ALA A 202 -2.93 -26.19 -20.67
CA ALA A 202 -3.46 -27.24 -19.83
C ALA A 202 -2.70 -27.34 -18.49
N ILE A 203 -1.38 -27.17 -18.51
CA ILE A 203 -0.55 -27.09 -17.29
C ILE A 203 -0.92 -25.83 -16.49
N ALA A 204 -1.03 -24.68 -17.15
CA ALA A 204 -1.40 -23.42 -16.50
C ALA A 204 -2.78 -23.53 -15.82
N ARG A 205 -3.79 -24.09 -16.49
CA ARG A 205 -5.13 -24.34 -15.91
C ARG A 205 -5.05 -25.20 -14.65
N LYS A 206 -4.24 -26.27 -14.65
CA LYS A 206 -4.04 -27.14 -13.47
C LYS A 206 -3.39 -26.38 -12.31
N ILE A 207 -2.37 -25.58 -12.58
CA ILE A 207 -1.70 -24.74 -11.57
C ILE A 207 -2.68 -23.72 -10.99
N LYS A 208 -3.41 -23.00 -11.84
CA LYS A 208 -4.40 -21.99 -11.41
C LYS A 208 -5.49 -22.62 -10.55
N LYS A 209 -6.02 -23.79 -10.95
CA LYS A 209 -6.99 -24.55 -10.15
C LYS A 209 -6.44 -24.94 -8.79
N SER A 210 -5.21 -25.42 -8.73
CA SER A 210 -4.56 -25.82 -7.48
C SER A 210 -4.31 -24.64 -6.55
N ALA A 211 -3.73 -23.55 -7.08
CA ALA A 211 -3.28 -22.40 -6.31
C ALA A 211 -4.43 -21.48 -5.86
N CYS A 212 -5.43 -21.26 -6.72
CA CYS A 212 -6.47 -20.26 -6.46
C CYS A 212 -7.91 -20.76 -6.69
N LYS A 213 -8.10 -22.07 -6.95
CA LYS A 213 -9.41 -22.70 -7.18
C LYS A 213 -10.19 -22.10 -8.38
N ASP A 214 -9.49 -21.44 -9.30
CA ASP A 214 -10.05 -20.81 -10.49
C ASP A 214 -9.13 -21.02 -11.69
N GLU A 215 -9.56 -21.85 -12.65
CA GLU A 215 -8.80 -22.17 -13.87
C GLU A 215 -8.63 -20.96 -14.81
N ALA A 216 -9.51 -19.97 -14.69
CA ALA A 216 -9.55 -18.79 -15.54
C ALA A 216 -9.01 -17.53 -14.83
N ALA A 217 -8.34 -17.70 -13.69
CA ALA A 217 -7.70 -16.60 -12.99
C ALA A 217 -6.60 -15.94 -13.85
N TRP A 218 -6.46 -14.62 -13.68
CA TRP A 218 -5.28 -13.90 -14.13
C TRP A 218 -4.13 -14.25 -13.20
N TYR A 219 -3.01 -14.73 -13.75
CA TYR A 219 -1.91 -15.29 -12.98
C TYR A 219 -0.58 -14.80 -13.53
N TYR A 220 0.21 -14.17 -12.68
CA TYR A 220 1.50 -13.57 -13.02
C TYR A 220 2.59 -14.09 -12.09
N MET A 221 3.80 -14.20 -12.63
CA MET A 221 5.02 -14.55 -11.90
C MET A 221 5.90 -13.30 -11.81
N ALA A 222 6.31 -12.93 -10.60
CA ALA A 222 7.40 -11.98 -10.38
C ALA A 222 8.69 -12.76 -10.15
N ILE A 223 9.70 -12.48 -10.98
CA ILE A 223 10.97 -13.22 -11.03
C ILE A 223 12.11 -12.25 -10.83
N GLY A 224 12.88 -12.48 -9.77
CA GLY A 224 14.06 -11.69 -9.48
C GLY A 224 14.67 -12.13 -8.15
N ARG A 225 15.79 -11.52 -7.80
CA ARG A 225 16.56 -11.86 -6.60
C ARG A 225 17.16 -10.62 -5.98
N SER A 226 17.55 -10.69 -4.71
CA SER A 226 18.48 -9.72 -4.13
C SER A 226 19.91 -10.03 -4.62
N LYS A 227 20.85 -9.11 -4.39
CA LYS A 227 22.29 -9.33 -4.63
C LYS A 227 22.88 -10.44 -3.76
N THR A 228 22.25 -10.74 -2.62
CA THR A 228 22.69 -11.77 -1.66
C THR A 228 22.21 -13.17 -2.04
N MET A 229 21.23 -13.28 -2.93
CA MET A 229 20.67 -14.56 -3.40
C MET A 229 21.39 -15.09 -4.64
N THR A 230 21.60 -16.41 -4.69
CA THR A 230 22.23 -17.09 -5.83
C THR A 230 21.24 -17.42 -6.94
N GLU A 231 19.97 -17.65 -6.59
CA GLU A 231 18.91 -18.05 -7.52
C GLU A 231 17.76 -17.03 -7.51
N ASP A 232 16.99 -17.00 -8.60
CA ASP A 232 15.82 -16.13 -8.70
C ASP A 232 14.66 -16.65 -7.83
N ALA A 233 14.08 -15.76 -7.05
CA ALA A 233 12.80 -16.01 -6.41
C ALA A 233 11.68 -15.86 -7.45
N VAL A 234 10.87 -16.91 -7.59
CA VAL A 234 9.74 -16.95 -8.52
C VAL A 234 8.45 -16.92 -7.72
N ILE A 235 7.82 -15.75 -7.65
CA ILE A 235 6.70 -15.49 -6.74
C ILE A 235 5.40 -15.26 -7.50
N PRO A 236 4.35 -16.08 -7.26
CA PRO A 236 3.09 -15.96 -7.97
C PRO A 236 2.14 -14.90 -7.37
N GLY A 237 1.42 -14.19 -8.23
CA GLY A 237 0.29 -13.33 -7.90
C GLY A 237 -0.89 -13.62 -8.81
N TRP A 238 -2.09 -13.59 -8.25
CA TRP A 238 -3.30 -13.88 -9.02
C TRP A 238 -4.47 -12.98 -8.63
N PHE A 239 -5.39 -12.85 -9.58
CA PHE A 239 -6.69 -12.20 -9.45
C PHE A 239 -7.74 -13.16 -10.01
N THR A 240 -8.77 -13.47 -9.23
CA THR A 240 -9.77 -14.49 -9.62
C THR A 240 -10.98 -13.85 -10.30
N LYS A 241 -11.79 -14.64 -11.01
CA LYS A 241 -13.11 -14.21 -11.51
C LYS A 241 -14.01 -13.72 -10.39
N ARG A 242 -13.96 -14.38 -9.22
CA ARG A 242 -14.70 -13.94 -8.04
C ARG A 242 -14.26 -12.55 -7.57
N ASP A 243 -12.96 -12.24 -7.65
CA ASP A 243 -12.44 -10.91 -7.33
C ASP A 243 -12.90 -9.88 -8.37
N MET A 244 -12.92 -10.24 -9.65
CA MET A 244 -13.44 -9.40 -10.73
C MET A 244 -14.93 -9.10 -10.54
N GLU A 245 -15.77 -10.09 -10.28
CA GLU A 245 -17.21 -9.91 -10.04
C GLU A 245 -17.48 -9.00 -8.82
N LYS A 246 -16.66 -9.12 -7.78
CA LYS A 246 -16.72 -8.21 -6.62
C LYS A 246 -16.32 -6.79 -7.02
N ALA A 247 -15.26 -6.63 -7.80
CA ALA A 247 -14.80 -5.33 -8.29
C ALA A 247 -15.85 -4.67 -9.20
N GLU A 248 -16.50 -5.43 -10.07
CA GLU A 248 -17.58 -4.96 -10.95
C GLU A 248 -18.77 -4.45 -10.14
N LYS A 249 -19.27 -5.26 -9.19
CA LYS A 249 -20.37 -4.88 -8.29
C LYS A 249 -20.03 -3.66 -7.43
N GLY A 250 -18.76 -3.52 -7.05
CA GLY A 250 -18.26 -2.38 -6.29
C GLY A 250 -17.89 -1.16 -7.13
N HIS A 251 -18.03 -1.22 -8.46
CA HIS A 251 -17.57 -0.19 -9.40
C HIS A 251 -16.10 0.21 -9.18
N LEU A 252 -15.25 -0.78 -8.87
CA LEU A 252 -13.85 -0.58 -8.56
C LEU A 252 -13.00 -0.60 -9.84
N PRO A 253 -11.95 0.26 -9.96
CA PRO A 253 -11.04 0.27 -11.11
C PRO A 253 -10.37 -1.08 -11.40
N ALA A 254 -10.22 -1.93 -10.38
CA ALA A 254 -9.67 -3.28 -10.50
C ALA A 254 -10.41 -4.17 -11.52
N PHE A 255 -11.66 -3.84 -11.85
CA PHE A 255 -12.45 -4.53 -12.88
C PHE A 255 -11.90 -4.33 -14.30
N PHE A 256 -11.38 -3.14 -14.62
CA PHE A 256 -10.95 -2.81 -15.99
C PHE A 256 -9.60 -3.45 -16.36
N GLU A 257 -8.75 -3.71 -15.37
CA GLU A 257 -7.42 -4.28 -15.58
C GLU A 257 -7.09 -5.41 -14.59
N PRO A 258 -7.80 -6.54 -14.64
CA PRO A 258 -7.62 -7.64 -13.69
C PRO A 258 -6.24 -8.30 -13.81
N GLY A 259 -5.63 -8.29 -15.02
CA GLY A 259 -4.25 -8.75 -15.23
C GLY A 259 -3.22 -7.86 -14.52
N ASN A 260 -3.42 -6.54 -14.54
CA ASN A 260 -2.59 -5.59 -13.82
C ASN A 260 -2.66 -5.83 -12.31
N GLN A 261 -3.84 -6.14 -11.77
CA GLN A 261 -4.01 -6.50 -10.35
C GLN A 261 -3.22 -7.76 -9.97
N ALA A 262 -3.27 -8.81 -10.79
CA ALA A 262 -2.48 -10.03 -10.57
C ALA A 262 -0.97 -9.75 -10.60
N ARG A 263 -0.50 -8.92 -11.54
CA ARG A 263 0.90 -8.47 -11.65
C ARG A 263 1.35 -7.70 -10.43
N VAL A 264 0.59 -6.68 -10.02
CA VAL A 264 0.92 -5.88 -8.83
C VAL A 264 0.96 -6.75 -7.59
N ARG A 265 0.03 -7.71 -7.44
CA ARG A 265 0.04 -8.68 -6.33
C ARG A 265 1.30 -9.56 -6.33
N SER A 266 1.79 -10.01 -7.49
CA SER A 266 3.02 -10.82 -7.56
C SER A 266 4.24 -10.00 -7.13
N ILE A 267 4.34 -8.74 -7.56
CA ILE A 267 5.42 -7.81 -7.16
C ILE A 267 5.40 -7.56 -5.65
N LYS A 268 4.23 -7.23 -5.08
CA LYS A 268 4.09 -7.00 -3.63
C LYS A 268 4.53 -8.21 -2.81
N LYS A 269 4.13 -9.41 -3.24
CA LYS A 269 4.57 -10.67 -2.61
C LYS A 269 6.07 -10.90 -2.78
N TRP A 270 6.61 -10.61 -3.95
CA TRP A 270 8.05 -10.75 -4.23
C TRP A 270 8.90 -9.85 -3.34
N VAL A 271 8.55 -8.56 -3.22
CA VAL A 271 9.27 -7.62 -2.34
C VAL A 271 9.32 -8.14 -0.91
N ARG A 272 8.20 -8.68 -0.41
CA ARG A 272 8.13 -9.24 0.95
C ARG A 272 8.93 -10.52 1.13
N HIS A 273 9.03 -11.33 0.09
CA HIS A 273 9.78 -12.58 0.12
C HIS A 273 11.29 -12.32 0.07
N VAL A 274 11.71 -11.43 -0.84
CA VAL A 274 13.13 -11.14 -1.10
C VAL A 274 13.72 -10.16 -0.09
N TYR A 275 12.93 -9.24 0.46
CA TYR A 275 13.39 -8.22 1.42
C TYR A 275 12.63 -8.33 2.76
N PRO A 276 13.09 -9.18 3.69
CA PRO A 276 12.43 -9.41 4.98
C PRO A 276 12.30 -8.16 5.85
N GLU A 277 13.26 -7.23 5.78
CA GLU A 277 13.20 -5.95 6.52
C GLU A 277 12.01 -5.10 6.06
N CYS A 278 11.77 -5.02 4.75
CA CYS A 278 10.60 -4.34 4.18
C CYS A 278 9.30 -5.02 4.63
N ARG A 279 9.28 -6.36 4.69
CA ARG A 279 8.15 -7.11 5.24
C ARG A 279 7.88 -6.74 6.70
N GLN A 280 8.89 -6.63 7.54
CA GLN A 280 8.72 -6.30 8.95
C GLN A 280 8.18 -4.87 9.13
N LYS A 281 8.78 -3.86 8.47
CA LYS A 281 8.27 -2.47 8.47
C LYS A 281 6.79 -2.42 8.06
N MET A 282 6.44 -3.20 7.05
CA MET A 282 5.07 -3.31 6.56
C MET A 282 4.11 -4.00 7.55
N MET A 283 4.57 -5.00 8.29
CA MET A 283 3.77 -5.61 9.36
C MET A 283 3.50 -4.61 10.49
N ASP A 284 4.53 -3.87 10.92
CA ASP A 284 4.44 -2.90 12.01
C ASP A 284 3.47 -1.76 11.66
N ILE A 285 3.59 -1.18 10.47
CA ILE A 285 2.70 -0.09 10.05
C ILE A 285 1.27 -0.56 9.81
N THR A 286 1.08 -1.78 9.28
CA THR A 286 -0.25 -2.34 9.06
C THR A 286 -0.96 -2.58 10.38
N ALA A 287 -0.25 -3.02 11.42
CA ALA A 287 -0.80 -3.18 12.77
C ALA A 287 -1.28 -1.83 13.34
N GLU A 288 -0.51 -0.76 13.15
CA GLU A 288 -0.95 0.58 13.54
C GLU A 288 -2.18 1.06 12.74
N TRP A 289 -2.24 0.79 11.44
CA TRP A 289 -3.45 1.10 10.66
C TRP A 289 -4.68 0.36 11.18
N TYR A 290 -4.54 -0.90 11.59
CA TYR A 290 -5.63 -1.64 12.23
C TYR A 290 -6.11 -1.01 13.53
N GLN A 291 -5.18 -0.56 14.38
CA GLN A 291 -5.52 0.13 15.62
C GLN A 291 -6.24 1.46 15.33
N ARG A 292 -5.78 2.24 14.36
CA ARG A 292 -6.42 3.50 13.95
C ARG A 292 -7.79 3.29 13.30
N ALA A 293 -7.99 2.14 12.65
CA ALA A 293 -9.25 1.74 12.02
C ALA A 293 -10.25 1.08 12.98
N GLU A 294 -9.93 0.95 14.27
CA GLU A 294 -10.82 0.33 15.26
C GLU A 294 -12.19 1.05 15.30
N GLY A 295 -13.26 0.26 15.16
CA GLY A 295 -14.63 0.77 15.08
C GLY A 295 -15.06 1.25 13.68
N ILE A 296 -14.18 1.19 12.67
CA ILE A 296 -14.47 1.58 11.28
C ILE A 296 -14.36 0.35 10.37
N LYS A 297 -15.48 -0.38 10.26
CA LYS A 297 -15.54 -1.65 9.50
C LYS A 297 -14.98 -1.53 8.08
N ALA A 298 -15.36 -0.48 7.35
CA ALA A 298 -14.90 -0.27 5.97
C ALA A 298 -13.37 -0.08 5.87
N ALA A 299 -12.74 0.59 6.85
CA ALA A 299 -11.29 0.76 6.87
C ALA A 299 -10.58 -0.56 7.20
N GLN A 300 -11.12 -1.35 8.14
CA GLN A 300 -10.58 -2.67 8.47
C GLN A 300 -10.71 -3.64 7.30
N GLU A 301 -11.88 -3.70 6.64
CA GLU A 301 -12.10 -4.51 5.44
C GLU A 301 -11.16 -4.10 4.30
N TYR A 302 -10.90 -2.80 4.16
CA TYR A 302 -9.94 -2.30 3.17
C TYR A 302 -8.50 -2.70 3.50
N ILE A 303 -8.07 -2.57 4.76
CA ILE A 303 -6.73 -3.01 5.18
C ILE A 303 -6.60 -4.53 5.00
N ASP A 304 -7.64 -5.30 5.33
CA ASP A 304 -7.68 -6.75 5.07
C ASP A 304 -7.55 -7.03 3.57
N ALA A 305 -8.28 -6.33 2.71
CA ALA A 305 -8.23 -6.58 1.27
C ALA A 305 -6.87 -6.26 0.64
N GLU A 306 -6.27 -5.13 1.02
CA GLU A 306 -5.03 -4.63 0.42
C GLU A 306 -3.77 -5.28 1.02
N TYR A 307 -3.82 -5.57 2.33
CA TYR A 307 -2.66 -5.96 3.12
C TYR A 307 -2.82 -7.34 3.78
N ALA A 308 -3.87 -8.13 3.51
CA ALA A 308 -3.93 -9.53 3.94
C ALA A 308 -2.74 -10.34 3.45
N LEU A 309 -2.20 -9.98 2.27
CA LEU A 309 -0.99 -10.59 1.75
C LEU A 309 0.17 -10.49 2.75
N ILE A 310 0.18 -9.48 3.64
CA ILE A 310 1.25 -9.18 4.61
C ILE A 310 1.32 -10.16 5.79
N ARG A 311 0.21 -10.83 6.13
CA ARG A 311 0.16 -11.75 7.27
C ARG A 311 1.04 -12.99 7.04
N PRO A 312 1.64 -13.56 8.10
CA PRO A 312 2.34 -14.84 8.00
C PRO A 312 1.37 -15.94 7.54
N GLU A 313 1.84 -16.83 6.66
CA GLU A 313 1.07 -17.98 6.21
C GLU A 313 0.70 -18.85 7.42
N GLY A 314 -0.59 -18.92 7.76
CA GLY A 314 -1.11 -19.62 8.95
C GLY A 314 -2.17 -18.86 9.74
N GLU A 315 -2.29 -17.54 9.56
CA GLU A 315 -3.38 -16.73 10.14
C GLU A 315 -4.47 -16.42 9.11
N GLU A 316 -5.11 -17.45 8.56
CA GLU A 316 -6.42 -17.26 7.96
C GLU A 316 -7.41 -16.98 9.09
N LYS A 317 -7.85 -15.72 9.23
CA LYS A 317 -9.12 -15.46 9.93
C LYS A 317 -10.19 -16.23 9.16
N SER A 318 -10.74 -17.26 9.79
CA SER A 318 -12.01 -17.89 9.42
C SER A 318 -13.12 -16.84 9.46
N GLY A 319 -13.21 -16.07 8.38
CA GLY A 319 -14.21 -15.04 8.16
C GLY A 319 -15.11 -15.43 7.00
N GLU A 320 -15.79 -16.56 7.15
CA GLU A 320 -16.98 -16.89 6.36
C GLU A 320 -18.07 -15.88 6.74
N VAL A 321 -18.11 -14.74 6.03
CA VAL A 321 -19.29 -13.86 6.07
C VAL A 321 -20.33 -14.53 5.17
N SER A 322 -21.13 -15.38 5.80
CA SER A 322 -22.40 -15.89 5.29
C SER A 322 -23.28 -14.73 4.86
N GLY A 323 -23.33 -14.48 3.56
CA GLY A 323 -24.48 -13.85 2.95
C GLY A 323 -25.41 -14.95 2.50
N ASP A 324 -26.43 -15.28 3.29
CA ASP A 324 -27.60 -15.97 2.75
C ASP A 324 -28.90 -15.70 3.55
N THR A 325 -29.79 -15.00 2.85
CA THR A 325 -31.23 -15.26 2.66
C THR A 325 -32.20 -15.45 3.85
N LEU A 326 -33.20 -14.55 3.86
CA LEU A 326 -34.57 -14.78 4.32
C LEU A 326 -35.22 -15.94 3.53
N GLY A 327 -35.86 -16.91 4.21
CA GLY A 327 -36.87 -17.79 3.59
C GLY A 327 -37.04 -19.21 4.17
N GLU A 328 -38.04 -19.37 5.02
CA GLU A 328 -38.89 -20.58 5.24
C GLU A 328 -38.40 -21.84 6.01
N LYS A 329 -38.87 -21.88 7.28
CA LYS A 329 -39.52 -22.97 8.07
C LYS A 329 -39.42 -24.44 7.62
N LEU A 330 -38.99 -25.29 8.58
CA LEU A 330 -39.73 -26.41 9.22
C LEU A 330 -38.83 -26.97 10.36
N GLY A 331 -39.17 -26.82 11.64
CA GLY A 331 -39.84 -27.86 12.46
C GLY A 331 -38.85 -28.99 12.80
N GLU A 332 -38.28 -29.10 14.01
CA GLU A 332 -38.89 -29.84 15.13
C GLU A 332 -38.12 -29.60 16.46
N LYS A 333 -38.85 -29.50 17.57
CA LYS A 333 -38.38 -29.24 18.94
C LYS A 333 -38.05 -30.56 19.67
N VAL A 334 -36.97 -30.60 20.46
CA VAL A 334 -36.84 -31.09 21.86
C VAL A 334 -35.47 -30.59 22.36
N GLY A 335 -35.19 -30.01 23.53
CA GLY A 335 -35.90 -29.67 24.75
C GLY A 335 -34.84 -29.39 25.83
N ALA A 336 -34.95 -28.22 26.48
CA ALA A 336 -34.47 -27.84 27.81
C ALA A 336 -33.00 -28.11 28.26
N ALA A 337 -32.24 -27.02 28.43
CA ALA A 337 -31.75 -26.57 29.75
C ALA A 337 -31.00 -25.23 29.61
N ALA A 338 -31.55 -24.15 30.18
CA ALA A 338 -30.73 -23.01 30.61
C ALA A 338 -30.07 -23.39 31.94
N PRO A 339 -28.81 -22.98 32.20
CA PRO A 339 -28.68 -21.81 33.05
C PRO A 339 -27.48 -20.89 32.74
N ALA A 340 -27.59 -19.70 33.34
CA ALA A 340 -26.52 -18.83 33.84
C ALA A 340 -25.71 -17.98 32.84
N LYS A 341 -26.07 -16.69 32.85
CA LYS A 341 -25.14 -15.56 32.69
C LYS A 341 -23.87 -15.82 33.51
N ALA A 342 -22.73 -16.02 32.84
CA ALA A 342 -21.41 -15.96 33.45
C ALA A 342 -20.58 -14.92 32.68
N ARG A 343 -20.34 -13.80 33.37
CA ARG A 343 -19.40 -12.74 33.06
C ARG A 343 -17.98 -13.34 33.18
N ALA A 344 -17.33 -13.66 32.06
CA ALA A 344 -15.90 -13.95 32.00
C ALA A 344 -15.19 -12.64 31.59
N GLN A 345 -14.72 -11.83 32.54
CA GLN A 345 -13.36 -11.88 33.09
C GLN A 345 -12.30 -12.02 32.00
N ALA A 346 -11.74 -10.86 31.65
CA ALA A 346 -10.52 -10.70 30.88
C ALA A 346 -9.39 -11.50 31.55
N THR A 347 -8.93 -12.54 30.86
CA THR A 347 -7.62 -13.14 31.12
C THR A 347 -6.55 -12.14 30.74
N LYS A 348 -5.82 -11.67 31.76
CA LYS A 348 -4.57 -10.92 31.62
C LYS A 348 -3.57 -11.72 30.76
N PRO A 349 -2.86 -11.11 29.81
CA PRO A 349 -1.69 -11.73 29.23
C PRO A 349 -0.54 -11.74 30.26
N VAL A 350 0.16 -12.87 30.27
CA VAL A 350 1.34 -13.15 31.08
C VAL A 350 2.50 -12.24 30.66
N SER A 351 3.19 -11.77 31.69
CA SER A 351 4.31 -10.84 31.76
C SER A 351 5.64 -11.38 31.22
N THR A 352 6.39 -10.49 30.56
CA THR A 352 7.86 -10.47 30.48
C THR A 352 8.37 -9.28 31.33
N PRO A 353 9.63 -9.31 31.81
CA PRO A 353 10.00 -9.04 33.20
C PRO A 353 9.69 -7.62 33.68
N ALA A 354 9.35 -7.53 34.96
CA ALA A 354 9.10 -6.29 35.69
C ALA A 354 10.29 -5.32 35.53
N ALA A 355 10.07 -4.24 34.77
CA ALA A 355 10.70 -2.98 35.11
C ALA A 355 10.07 -2.55 36.44
N GLU A 356 10.88 -2.24 37.44
CA GLU A 356 10.42 -1.64 38.69
C GLU A 356 9.44 -0.51 38.37
N GLU A 357 8.24 -0.55 38.96
CA GLU A 357 7.27 0.54 38.86
C GLU A 357 7.87 1.75 39.59
N LYS A 358 8.69 2.53 38.86
CA LYS A 358 9.24 3.79 39.35
C LYS A 358 8.08 4.65 39.82
N LEU A 359 8.11 5.15 41.05
CA LEU A 359 7.13 6.15 41.48
C LEU A 359 7.34 7.46 40.70
N PRO A 360 6.34 8.36 40.60
CA PRO A 360 6.53 9.69 40.01
C PRO A 360 7.69 10.48 40.65
N GLU A 361 8.05 10.13 41.88
CA GLU A 361 9.19 10.67 42.64
C GLU A 361 10.56 10.23 42.13
N GLU A 362 10.63 9.05 41.51
CA GLU A 362 11.86 8.37 41.07
C GLU A 362 12.17 8.61 39.58
N VAL A 363 11.27 9.28 38.85
CA VAL A 363 11.50 9.73 37.47
C VAL A 363 12.58 10.81 37.47
N THR A 364 13.62 10.62 36.66
CA THR A 364 14.72 11.59 36.48
C THR A 364 14.60 12.32 35.15
N GLU A 365 15.43 13.35 34.94
CA GLU A 365 15.48 14.11 33.69
C GLU A 365 15.78 13.22 32.46
N GLU A 366 16.59 12.18 32.65
CA GLU A 366 16.93 11.22 31.60
C GLU A 366 15.74 10.36 31.15
N ASP A 367 14.74 10.16 32.01
CA ASP A 367 13.52 9.42 31.68
C ASP A 367 12.56 10.24 30.80
N ILE A 368 12.74 11.58 30.73
CA ILE A 368 11.90 12.53 29.98
C ILE A 368 12.73 13.31 28.95
N PRO A 369 13.34 12.62 27.95
CA PRO A 369 14.21 13.28 26.96
C PRO A 369 13.45 14.18 25.97
N ASP A 370 12.14 13.96 25.80
CA ASP A 370 11.30 14.72 24.87
C ASP A 370 9.85 14.85 25.39
N LEU A 371 9.06 15.69 24.71
CA LEU A 371 7.66 15.95 25.06
C LEU A 371 6.75 14.72 24.86
N ASN A 372 7.20 13.70 24.10
CA ASN A 372 6.46 12.44 23.93
C ASN A 372 6.70 11.52 25.14
N ALA A 373 7.93 11.43 25.64
CA ALA A 373 8.28 10.75 26.88
C ALA A 373 7.52 11.37 28.06
N LEU A 374 7.40 12.71 28.08
CA LEU A 374 6.53 13.43 29.03
C LEU A 374 5.08 12.92 28.97
N CYS A 375 4.46 12.89 27.78
CA CYS A 375 3.08 12.43 27.62
C CYS A 375 2.89 10.98 28.05
N LYS A 376 3.86 10.10 27.71
CA LYS A 376 3.85 8.69 28.13
C LYS A 376 3.93 8.55 29.64
N ALA A 377 4.81 9.31 30.30
CA ALA A 377 4.92 9.34 31.75
C ALA A 377 3.62 9.86 32.39
N CYS A 378 3.07 10.98 31.89
CA CYS A 378 1.81 11.52 32.41
C CYS A 378 0.62 10.57 32.22
N PHE A 379 0.57 9.83 31.10
CA PHE A 379 -0.43 8.79 30.87
C PHE A 379 -0.24 7.61 31.83
N HIS A 380 1.00 7.17 32.03
CA HIS A 380 1.33 6.06 32.91
C HIS A 380 0.98 6.36 34.38
N PHE A 381 1.30 7.55 34.87
CA PHE A 381 1.12 7.91 36.28
C PHE A 381 -0.26 8.48 36.62
N TRP A 382 -0.86 9.24 35.69
CA TRP A 382 -2.10 9.97 35.97
C TRP A 382 -3.19 9.77 34.91
N GLY A 383 -3.00 8.86 33.95
CA GLY A 383 -3.98 8.57 32.90
C GLY A 383 -4.23 9.70 31.91
N MET A 384 -3.40 10.75 31.93
CA MET A 384 -3.59 11.95 31.14
C MET A 384 -3.35 11.70 29.65
N GLN A 385 -4.30 12.13 28.82
CA GLN A 385 -4.13 12.18 27.37
C GLN A 385 -3.26 13.39 26.97
N PRO A 386 -2.54 13.35 25.82
CA PRO A 386 -1.64 14.44 25.43
C PRO A 386 -2.27 15.82 25.41
N TRP A 387 -3.53 15.95 25.00
CA TRP A 387 -4.23 17.25 25.01
C TRP A 387 -4.53 17.77 26.43
N GLU A 388 -4.69 16.88 27.41
CA GLU A 388 -4.86 17.23 28.82
C GLU A 388 -3.55 17.72 29.42
N VAL A 389 -2.42 17.12 29.04
CA VAL A 389 -1.06 17.56 29.41
C VAL A 389 -0.83 19.02 28.99
N TRP A 390 -1.15 19.37 27.74
CA TRP A 390 -0.97 20.74 27.26
C TRP A 390 -1.92 21.73 27.92
N LYS A 391 -3.18 21.32 28.11
CA LYS A 391 -4.19 22.13 28.81
C LYS A 391 -3.77 22.43 30.24
N GLU A 392 -3.23 21.45 30.96
CA GLU A 392 -2.74 21.60 32.34
C GLU A 392 -1.55 22.57 32.41
N LEU A 393 -0.68 22.56 31.40
CA LEU A 393 0.45 23.48 31.27
C LEU A 393 0.07 24.87 30.74
N GLY A 394 -1.21 25.10 30.38
CA GLY A 394 -1.69 26.38 29.84
C GLY A 394 -1.38 26.59 28.35
N TYR A 395 -0.97 25.55 27.62
CA TYR A 395 -0.68 25.59 26.20
C TYR A 395 -1.86 25.08 25.36
N LYS A 396 -2.03 25.61 24.14
CA LYS A 396 -3.06 25.14 23.21
C LYS A 396 -2.67 23.84 22.53
N SER A 397 -1.38 23.62 22.31
CA SER A 397 -0.83 22.43 21.68
C SER A 397 0.64 22.22 22.08
N MET A 398 1.17 21.02 21.80
CA MET A 398 2.58 20.69 21.98
C MET A 398 3.54 21.66 21.27
N ILE A 399 3.10 22.24 20.14
CA ILE A 399 3.92 23.16 19.32
C ILE A 399 4.14 24.50 20.04
N ASP A 400 3.23 24.87 20.94
CA ASP A 400 3.30 26.14 21.68
C ASP A 400 4.20 26.04 22.92
N VAL A 401 4.72 24.85 23.23
CA VAL A 401 5.56 24.60 24.42
C VAL A 401 6.96 25.17 24.18
N THR A 402 7.31 26.18 24.96
CA THR A 402 8.63 26.83 24.93
C THR A 402 9.58 26.30 26.00
N GLU A 403 9.09 25.46 26.90
CA GLU A 403 9.82 24.94 28.05
C GLU A 403 10.41 23.56 27.75
N SER A 404 11.44 23.17 28.51
CA SER A 404 11.99 21.83 28.35
C SER A 404 11.00 20.75 28.80
N PRO A 405 11.05 19.54 28.22
CA PRO A 405 10.20 18.42 28.64
C PRO A 405 10.26 18.13 30.15
N TRP A 406 11.45 18.29 30.73
CA TRP A 406 11.69 18.09 32.15
C TRP A 406 11.03 19.17 33.03
N GLU A 407 11.11 20.45 32.64
CA GLU A 407 10.39 21.52 33.34
C GLU A 407 8.88 21.32 33.29
N CYS A 408 8.36 20.89 32.13
CA CYS A 408 6.95 20.53 31.99
C CYS A 408 6.54 19.36 32.91
N TRP A 409 7.39 18.33 33.02
CA TRP A 409 7.17 17.20 33.95
C TRP A 409 7.08 17.67 35.41
N LEU A 410 8.03 18.51 35.85
CA LEU A 410 8.05 19.03 37.22
C LEU A 410 6.79 19.84 37.55
N LYS A 411 6.28 20.64 36.61
CA LYS A 411 5.04 21.40 36.78
C LYS A 411 3.81 20.49 36.91
N ILE A 412 3.68 19.49 36.04
CA ILE A 412 2.55 18.55 36.11
C ILE A 412 2.62 17.74 37.39
N LYS A 413 3.81 17.22 37.74
CA LYS A 413 4.04 16.51 38.99
C LYS A 413 3.61 17.36 40.19
N ALA A 414 4.06 18.61 40.26
CA ALA A 414 3.68 19.53 41.34
C ALA A 414 2.16 19.76 41.47
N VAL A 415 1.42 19.73 40.36
CA VAL A 415 -0.05 19.87 40.37
C VAL A 415 -0.76 18.56 40.71
N LYS A 416 -0.20 17.41 40.33
CA LYS A 416 -0.84 16.09 40.48
C LYS A 416 -0.44 15.33 41.75
N THR A 417 0.65 15.72 42.41
CA THR A 417 1.09 15.14 43.69
C THR A 417 0.95 16.10 44.87
N ALA A 418 0.37 17.29 44.67
CA ALA A 418 -0.13 18.17 45.73
C ALA A 418 -1.57 17.78 46.10
#